data_AF-A0A2V5P2D3-F1
#
_entry.id   AF-A0A2V5P2D3-F1
#
_cell.length_a   1.000
_cell.length_b   1.000
_cell.length_c   1.000
_cell.angle_alpha   90.00
_cell.angle_beta   90.00
_cell.angle_gamma   90.00
#
_symmetry.space_group_name_H-M   'P 1'
#
loop_
_entity.id
_entity.type
_entity.pdbx_description
1 polymer ?
#
loop_
_entity_poly.entity_id
_entity_poly.type
_entity_poly.pdbx_seq_one_letter_code
_entity_poly.pdbx_strand_id
1 'polypeptide(L)'
;MKISLALGPRRALSRQTAWGCLTTNLALPGFGSLLAGRVSGYPQAVLGLVGLILTMIFGVPLILWYVANWSRFSGPEAVPFGAMGEMWRVVRWALLGMGIFFVGWLWSLFTSLQILAAAKATESPNAPPRLG
;
A
#
# COMPACT_ATOMS: atom_id res chain seq x y z
N MET A 1 32.21 -1.47 13.27
CA MET A 1 32.19 -0.04 12.91
C MET A 1 30.80 0.52 13.21
N LYS A 2 30.66 1.41 14.21
CA LYS A 2 29.44 2.20 14.42
C LYS A 2 29.55 3.43 13.53
N ILE A 3 28.91 3.39 12.36
CA ILE A 3 28.79 4.58 11.52
C ILE A 3 27.76 5.49 12.22
N SER A 4 28.25 6.34 13.12
CA SER A 4 27.44 7.41 13.69
C SER A 4 27.32 8.50 12.63
N LEU A 5 26.38 8.30 11.71
CA LEU A 5 25.87 9.36 10.85
C LEU A 5 25.18 10.35 11.78
N ALA A 6 25.93 11.35 12.24
CA ALA A 6 25.40 12.57 12.84
C ALA A 6 24.64 13.36 11.75
N LEU A 7 23.59 12.74 11.21
CA LEU A 7 22.51 13.44 10.54
C LEU A 7 21.90 14.28 11.65
N GLY A 8 22.14 15.60 11.59
CA GLY A 8 21.55 16.57 12.50
C GLY A 8 20.04 16.32 12.66
N PRO A 9 19.42 16.86 13.73
CA PRO A 9 18.02 16.57 14.07
C PRO A 9 17.16 16.60 12.82
N ARG A 10 16.53 15.46 12.48
CA ARG A 10 15.74 15.31 11.25
C ARG A 10 14.77 16.48 11.20
N ARG A 11 15.00 17.39 10.26
CA ARG A 11 14.19 18.59 10.09
C ARG A 11 12.75 18.15 9.96
N ALA A 12 11.86 18.78 10.73
CA ALA A 12 10.44 18.49 10.65
C ALA A 12 9.98 18.61 9.18
N LEU A 13 9.26 17.60 8.71
CA LEU A 13 8.73 17.57 7.34
C LEU A 13 7.77 18.73 7.15
N SER A 14 7.93 19.47 6.05
CA SER A 14 6.92 20.45 5.64
C SER A 14 5.62 19.72 5.30
N ARG A 15 4.49 20.43 5.42
CA ARG A 15 3.19 19.87 5.09
C ARG A 15 3.11 19.41 3.63
N GLN A 16 3.75 20.14 2.70
CA GLN A 16 3.81 19.75 1.30
C GLN A 16 4.53 18.41 1.10
N THR A 17 5.70 18.22 1.73
CA THR A 17 6.42 16.95 1.64
C THR A 17 5.66 15.82 2.31
N ALA A 18 4.96 16.09 3.42
CA ALA A 18 4.09 15.11 4.08
C ALA A 18 2.93 14.64 3.18
N TRP A 19 2.31 15.55 2.42
CA TRP A 19 1.34 15.18 1.38
C TRP A 19 1.96 14.35 0.26
N GLY A 20 3.17 14.69 -0.18
CA GLY A 20 3.92 13.87 -1.14
C GLY A 20 4.20 12.46 -0.62
N CYS A 21 4.47 12.31 0.68
CA CYS A 21 4.62 10.99 1.30
C CYS A 21 3.30 10.21 1.28
N LEU A 22 2.17 10.86 1.57
CA LEU A 22 0.85 10.22 1.50
C LEU A 22 0.52 9.75 0.08
N THR A 23 0.63 10.61 -0.92
CA THR A 23 0.29 10.27 -2.31
C THR A 23 1.19 9.16 -2.84
N THR A 24 2.48 9.18 -2.46
CA THR A 24 3.41 8.10 -2.79
C THR A 24 2.99 6.77 -2.17
N ASN A 25 2.63 6.74 -0.88
CA ASN A 25 2.16 5.53 -0.20
C ASN A 25 0.81 5.02 -0.73
N LEU A 26 -0.06 5.91 -1.19
CA LEU A 26 -1.32 5.55 -1.84
C LEU A 26 -1.08 4.81 -3.16
N ALA A 27 -0.12 5.26 -3.95
CA ALA A 27 0.26 4.65 -5.22
C ALA A 27 1.05 3.36 -5.02
N LEU A 28 2.08 3.41 -4.16
CA LEU A 28 2.97 2.30 -3.89
C LEU A 28 3.29 2.25 -2.38
N PRO A 29 2.65 1.35 -1.63
CA PRO A 29 2.74 1.35 -0.18
C PRO A 29 4.17 1.13 0.31
N GLY A 30 4.56 1.89 1.32
CA GLY A 30 5.88 1.86 1.96
C GLY A 30 6.87 2.88 1.43
N PHE A 31 6.76 3.31 0.16
CA PHE A 31 7.73 4.24 -0.44
C PHE A 31 7.63 5.65 0.13
N GLY A 32 6.41 6.16 0.35
CA GLY A 32 6.21 7.44 1.04
C GLY A 32 6.69 7.40 2.49
N SER A 33 6.57 6.25 3.17
CA SER A 33 7.12 6.05 4.51
C SER A 33 8.66 6.12 4.49
N LEU A 34 9.30 5.50 3.49
CA LEU A 34 10.76 5.57 3.30
C LEU A 34 11.23 7.00 2.96
N LEU A 35 10.49 7.73 2.13
CA LEU A 35 10.76 9.15 1.83
C LEU A 35 10.67 10.02 3.10
N ALA A 36 9.76 9.71 4.01
CA ALA A 36 9.69 10.33 5.34
C ALA A 36 10.75 9.79 6.33
N GLY A 37 11.64 8.91 5.88
CA GLY A 37 12.70 8.28 6.67
C GLY A 37 12.21 7.24 7.68
N ARG A 38 10.98 6.74 7.58
CA ARG A 38 10.41 5.74 8.49
C ARG A 38 10.88 4.34 8.07
N VAL A 39 11.55 3.64 8.99
CA VAL A 39 12.04 2.26 8.77
C VAL A 39 10.88 1.28 8.52
N SER A 40 9.68 1.56 9.03
CA SER A 40 8.47 0.80 8.73
C SER A 40 8.11 0.77 7.24
N GLY A 41 8.67 1.66 6.42
CA GLY A 41 8.49 1.65 4.98
C GLY A 41 9.05 0.40 4.28
N TYR A 42 10.11 -0.22 4.81
CA TYR A 42 10.67 -1.46 4.23
C TYR A 42 9.68 -2.62 4.27
N PRO A 43 9.16 -3.04 5.44
CA PRO A 43 8.19 -4.13 5.49
C PRO A 43 6.88 -3.78 4.75
N GLN A 44 6.45 -2.52 4.75
CA GLN A 44 5.30 -2.07 3.97
C GLN A 44 5.51 -2.25 2.46
N ALA A 45 6.69 -1.86 1.96
CA ALA A 45 7.06 -2.03 0.55
C ALA A 45 7.18 -3.51 0.18
N VAL A 46 7.76 -4.35 1.05
CA VAL A 46 7.84 -5.80 0.82
C VAL A 46 6.44 -6.40 0.74
N LEU A 47 5.55 -6.11 1.69
CA LEU A 47 4.17 -6.59 1.66
C LEU A 47 3.43 -6.11 0.42
N GLY A 48 3.57 -4.82 0.08
CA GLY A 48 2.98 -4.23 -1.13
C GLY A 48 3.47 -4.92 -2.40
N LEU A 49 4.78 -5.05 -2.59
CA LEU A 49 5.35 -5.66 -3.80
C LEU A 49 5.02 -7.15 -3.90
N VAL A 50 5.14 -7.90 -2.80
CA VAL A 50 4.79 -9.33 -2.79
C VAL A 50 3.31 -9.52 -3.08
N GLY A 51 2.43 -8.77 -2.42
CA GLY A 51 0.99 -8.85 -2.66
C GLY A 51 0.62 -8.46 -4.10
N LEU A 52 1.23 -7.43 -4.65
CA LEU A 52 1.02 -7.00 -6.04
C LEU A 52 1.49 -8.08 -7.03
N ILE A 53 2.69 -8.64 -6.84
CA ILE A 53 3.25 -9.69 -7.70
C ILE A 53 2.34 -10.93 -7.66
N LEU A 54 1.93 -11.38 -6.47
CA LEU A 54 1.00 -12.50 -6.35
C LEU A 54 -0.34 -12.20 -7.02
N THR A 55 -0.86 -10.97 -6.84
CA THR A 55 -2.10 -10.54 -7.51
C THR A 55 -1.96 -10.56 -9.02
N MET A 56 -0.81 -10.19 -9.59
CA MET A 56 -0.59 -10.24 -11.03
C MET A 56 -0.42 -11.68 -11.54
N ILE A 57 0.39 -12.49 -10.85
CA ILE A 57 0.65 -13.88 -11.20
C ILE A 57 -0.63 -14.73 -11.16
N PHE A 58 -1.51 -14.52 -10.17
CA PHE A 58 -2.72 -15.32 -10.00
C PHE A 58 -3.99 -14.64 -10.51
N GLY A 59 -4.05 -13.31 -10.49
CA GLY A 59 -5.20 -12.53 -10.93
C GLY A 59 -5.34 -12.46 -12.45
N VAL A 60 -4.24 -12.32 -13.21
CA VAL A 60 -4.32 -12.32 -14.67
C VAL A 60 -4.83 -13.67 -15.20
N PRO A 61 -4.28 -14.83 -14.77
CA PRO A 61 -4.84 -16.13 -15.15
C PRO A 61 -6.27 -16.32 -14.68
N LEU A 62 -6.66 -15.80 -13.51
CA LEU A 62 -8.04 -15.83 -13.05
C LEU A 62 -8.98 -15.10 -14.01
N ILE A 63 -8.62 -13.87 -14.44
CA ILE A 63 -9.42 -13.10 -15.40
C ILE A 63 -9.54 -13.86 -16.72
N LEU A 64 -8.43 -14.38 -17.23
CA LEU A 64 -8.41 -15.16 -18.48
C LEU A 64 -9.27 -16.42 -18.37
N TRP A 65 -9.14 -17.17 -17.28
CA TRP A 65 -9.93 -18.37 -17.01
C TRP A 65 -11.42 -18.03 -16.90
N TYR A 66 -11.77 -16.97 -16.18
CA TYR A 66 -13.16 -16.54 -15.99
C TYR A 66 -13.80 -16.14 -17.32
N VAL A 67 -13.10 -15.36 -18.15
CA VAL A 67 -13.57 -14.97 -19.49
C VAL A 67 -13.74 -16.19 -20.39
N ALA A 68 -12.77 -17.12 -20.39
CA ALA A 68 -12.86 -18.35 -21.18
C ALA A 68 -14.02 -19.27 -20.75
N ASN A 69 -14.45 -19.19 -19.49
CA ASN A 69 -15.53 -19.99 -18.92
C ASN A 69 -16.85 -19.21 -18.76
N TRP A 70 -16.96 -18.01 -19.36
CA TRP A 70 -18.11 -17.11 -19.18
C TRP A 70 -19.46 -17.79 -19.44
N SER A 71 -19.54 -18.65 -20.46
CA SER A 71 -20.77 -19.37 -20.83
C SER A 71 -21.28 -20.32 -19.74
N ARG A 72 -20.38 -20.84 -18.89
CA ARG A 72 -20.74 -21.73 -17.76
C ARG A 72 -21.43 -20.98 -16.61
N PHE A 73 -21.25 -19.66 -16.54
CA PHE A 73 -21.80 -18.81 -15.49
C PHE A 73 -22.99 -17.95 -15.95
N SER A 74 -23.18 -17.78 -17.27
CA SER A 74 -24.18 -16.88 -17.86
C SER A 74 -25.30 -17.58 -18.63
N GLY A 75 -25.22 -18.91 -18.82
CA GLY A 75 -26.20 -19.69 -19.55
C GLY A 75 -27.37 -20.23 -18.71
N PRO A 76 -28.49 -20.67 -19.33
CA PRO A 76 -29.64 -21.30 -18.65
C PRO A 76 -29.29 -22.60 -17.91
N GLU A 77 -28.20 -23.26 -18.33
CA GLU A 77 -27.66 -24.52 -17.81
C GLU A 77 -26.62 -24.31 -16.69
N ALA A 78 -26.48 -23.09 -16.16
CA ALA A 78 -25.47 -22.78 -15.15
C ALA A 78 -25.70 -23.61 -13.88
N VAL A 79 -24.84 -24.61 -13.63
CA VAL A 79 -24.88 -25.44 -12.41
C VAL A 79 -24.07 -24.73 -11.31
N PRO A 80 -24.72 -24.13 -10.29
CA PRO A 80 -24.06 -23.18 -9.38
C PRO A 80 -22.95 -23.80 -8.53
N PHE A 81 -23.09 -25.09 -8.20
CA PHE A 81 -22.19 -25.78 -7.27
C PHE A 81 -21.04 -26.54 -7.95
N GLY A 82 -21.19 -26.91 -9.23
CA GLY A 82 -20.15 -27.66 -9.97
C GLY A 82 -18.93 -26.80 -10.32
N ALA A 83 -19.16 -25.56 -10.72
CA ALA A 83 -18.09 -24.62 -11.10
C ALA A 83 -17.39 -23.95 -9.89
N MET A 84 -18.00 -24.00 -8.70
CA MET A 84 -17.50 -23.32 -7.50
C MET A 84 -16.15 -23.89 -7.02
N GLY A 85 -15.98 -25.21 -7.07
CA GLY A 85 -14.74 -25.86 -6.62
C GLY A 85 -13.53 -25.54 -7.50
N GLU A 86 -13.73 -25.50 -8.82
CA GLU A 86 -12.70 -25.09 -9.78
C GLU A 86 -12.39 -23.59 -9.63
N MET A 87 -13.42 -22.76 -9.53
CA MET A 87 -13.28 -21.32 -9.32
C MET A 87 -12.47 -21.04 -8.05
N TRP A 88 -12.77 -21.69 -6.93
CA TRP A 88 -12.06 -21.50 -5.66
C TRP A 88 -10.57 -21.87 -5.76
N ARG A 89 -10.22 -22.95 -6.47
CA ARG A 89 -8.82 -23.37 -6.66
C ARG A 89 -7.98 -22.29 -7.35
N VAL A 90 -8.58 -21.56 -8.30
CA VAL A 90 -7.94 -20.48 -9.05
C VAL A 90 -7.96 -19.16 -8.25
N VAL A 91 -9.12 -18.81 -7.68
CA VAL A 91 -9.36 -17.53 -6.97
C VAL A 91 -8.54 -17.38 -5.69
N ARG A 92 -8.39 -18.44 -4.89
CA ARG A 92 -7.80 -18.34 -3.54
C ARG A 92 -6.41 -17.70 -3.51
N TRP A 93 -5.60 -17.93 -4.54
CA TRP A 93 -4.24 -17.40 -4.62
C TRP A 93 -4.21 -15.93 -5.02
N ALA A 94 -5.13 -15.52 -5.89
CA ALA A 94 -5.34 -14.11 -6.21
C ALA A 94 -5.83 -13.35 -4.97
N LEU A 95 -6.79 -13.92 -4.22
CA LEU A 95 -7.27 -13.34 -2.96
C LEU A 95 -6.18 -13.23 -1.91
N LEU A 96 -5.31 -14.22 -1.80
CA LEU A 96 -4.16 -14.15 -0.89
C LEU A 96 -3.23 -12.99 -1.26
N GLY A 97 -2.88 -12.85 -2.55
CA GLY A 97 -2.07 -11.73 -3.02
C GLY A 97 -2.71 -10.38 -2.73
N MET A 98 -4.01 -10.24 -3.03
CA MET A 98 -4.79 -9.03 -2.75
C MET A 98 -4.83 -8.73 -1.26
N GLY A 99 -5.01 -9.74 -0.41
CA GLY A 99 -5.02 -9.60 1.05
C GLY A 99 -3.68 -9.10 1.58
N ILE A 100 -2.57 -9.69 1.14
CA ILE A 100 -1.21 -9.25 1.53
C ILE A 100 -0.97 -7.81 1.09
N PHE A 101 -1.33 -7.46 -0.15
CA PHE A 101 -1.22 -6.10 -0.66
C PHE A 101 -2.04 -5.13 0.18
N PHE A 102 -3.30 -5.48 0.46
CA PHE A 102 -4.24 -4.64 1.19
C PHE A 102 -3.78 -4.36 2.63
N VAL A 103 -3.21 -5.36 3.31
CA VAL A 103 -2.60 -5.18 4.64
C VAL A 103 -1.42 -4.21 4.57
N GLY A 104 -0.50 -4.39 3.62
CA GLY A 104 0.62 -3.48 3.40
C GLY A 104 0.15 -2.05 3.10
N TRP A 105 -0.90 -1.93 2.30
CA TRP A 105 -1.51 -0.67 1.91
C TRP A 105 -2.16 0.07 3.09
N LEU A 106 -2.99 -0.61 3.89
CA LEU A 106 -3.63 -0.02 5.07
C LEU A 106 -2.60 0.44 6.09
N TRP A 107 -1.56 -0.36 6.33
CA TRP A 107 -0.48 0.01 7.24
C TRP A 107 0.28 1.25 6.74
N SER A 108 0.55 1.31 5.43
CA SER A 108 1.18 2.45 4.81
C SER A 108 0.33 3.71 4.88
N LEU A 109 -0.98 3.60 4.66
CA LEU A 109 -1.94 4.69 4.81
C LEU A 109 -1.94 5.24 6.24
N PHE A 110 -2.02 4.35 7.24
CA PHE A 110 -1.97 4.75 8.65
C PHE A 110 -0.66 5.50 8.98
N THR A 111 0.47 5.03 8.44
CA THR A 111 1.77 5.71 8.60
C THR A 111 1.78 7.09 7.97
N SER A 112 1.18 7.25 6.78
CA SER A 112 1.03 8.55 6.11
C SER A 112 0.21 9.53 6.94
N LEU A 113 -0.88 9.07 7.58
CA LEU A 113 -1.69 9.91 8.46
C LEU A 113 -0.89 10.39 9.69
N GLN A 114 -0.04 9.52 10.26
CA GLN A 114 0.87 9.93 11.33
C GLN A 114 1.91 10.97 10.86
N ILE A 115 2.44 10.82 9.64
CA ILE A 115 3.36 11.79 9.05
C ILE A 115 2.68 13.16 8.86
N LEU A 116 1.44 13.17 8.34
CA LEU A 116 0.66 14.39 8.17
C LEU A 116 0.31 15.06 9.51
N ALA A 117 -0.09 14.26 10.51
CA ALA A 117 -0.38 14.75 11.84
C ALA A 117 0.86 15.39 12.50
N ALA A 118 2.02 14.74 12.37
CA ALA A 118 3.29 15.27 12.87
C ALA A 118 3.69 16.57 12.16
N ALA A 119 3.55 16.63 10.82
CA ALA A 119 3.86 17.83 10.05
C ALA A 119 2.98 19.02 10.45
N LYS A 120 1.67 18.78 10.67
CA LYS A 120 0.71 19.80 11.12
C LYS A 120 1.06 20.34 12.52
N ALA A 121 1.49 19.47 13.44
CA ALA A 121 1.86 19.88 14.80
C ALA A 121 3.07 20.84 14.80
N THR A 122 4.01 20.66 13.87
CA THR A 122 5.16 21.55 13.70
C THR A 122 4.86 22.85 12.94
N GLU A 123 3.67 22.99 12.36
CA GLU A 123 3.29 24.14 11.52
C GLU A 123 2.56 25.26 12.31
N SER A 124 2.26 25.09 13.60
CA SER A 124 1.48 26.07 14.38
C SER A 124 2.35 27.12 15.10
N PRO A 125 1.83 28.34 15.35
CA PRO A 125 1.55 29.41 14.39
C PRO A 125 2.52 30.59 14.58
N ASN A 126 2.88 31.30 13.50
CA ASN A 126 3.48 32.65 13.46
C ASN A 126 4.08 33.15 14.79
N ALA A 127 5.33 32.80 15.09
CA ALA A 127 6.08 33.60 16.05
C ALA A 127 6.11 35.05 15.51
N PRO A 128 5.61 36.05 16.26
CA PRO A 128 5.62 37.43 15.78
C PRO A 128 7.07 37.84 15.45
N PRO A 129 7.31 38.65 14.41
CA PRO A 129 8.65 39.10 14.07
C PRO A 129 9.26 39.76 15.30
N ARG A 130 10.41 39.23 15.77
CA ARG A 130 11.19 39.88 16.80
C ARG A 130 11.81 41.12 16.17
N LEU A 131 11.22 42.28 16.42
CA LEU A 131 11.84 43.56 16.13
C LEU A 131 13.04 43.68 17.09
N GLY A 132 14.23 43.43 16.56
CA GLY A 132 15.51 43.78 17.18
C GLY A 132 15.97 45.14 16.67
#